data_AF-A0A5K7ZN62-F1
#
_entry.id   AF-A0A5K7ZN62-F1
#
_cell.length_a   1.000
_cell.length_b   1.000
_cell.length_c   1.000
_cell.angle_alpha   90.00
_cell.angle_beta   90.00
_cell.angle_gamma   90.00
#
_symmetry.space_group_name_H-M   'P 1'
#
loop_
_entity.id
_entity.type
_entity.pdbx_description
1 polymer ?
#
loop_
_entity_poly.entity_id
_entity_poly.type
_entity_poly.pdbx_seq_one_letter_code
_entity_poly.pdbx_strand_id
1 'polypeptide(L)'
;MILEGNVQVDHIHMVVAIPPKYSVSEAVGFLKGKSAIKLFDHHHELKKRYWGRHFWAKGYFVSTVGLDENQIRRYARHQLHKDKQAEQVKLWKN
;
A
#
# COMPACT_ATOMS: atom_id res chain seq x y z
N MET A 1 -2.37 4.83 1.73
CA MET A 1 -3.33 5.73 1.04
C MET A 1 -3.65 5.14 -0.31
N ILE A 2 -4.92 5.03 -0.70
CA ILE A 2 -5.31 4.68 -2.07
C ILE A 2 -5.15 5.96 -2.91
N LEU A 3 -4.37 5.89 -3.98
CA LEU A 3 -4.12 7.00 -4.89
C LEU A 3 -5.10 6.96 -6.06
N GLU A 4 -5.29 5.76 -6.63
CA GLU A 4 -6.18 5.52 -7.75
C GLU A 4 -6.82 4.14 -7.61
N GLY A 5 -8.02 3.98 -8.18
CA GLY A 5 -8.75 2.71 -8.17
C GLY A 5 -9.62 2.57 -9.41
N ASN A 6 -9.60 1.38 -10.01
CA ASN A 6 -10.46 1.01 -11.12
C ASN A 6 -11.09 -0.36 -10.84
N VAL A 7 -12.42 -0.39 -10.78
CA VAL A 7 -13.21 -1.59 -10.50
C VAL A 7 -13.66 -2.21 -11.81
N GLN A 8 -13.33 -3.48 -11.99
CA GLN A 8 -13.78 -4.30 -13.10
C GLN A 8 -14.81 -5.31 -12.61
N VAL A 9 -15.44 -6.03 -13.55
CA VAL A 9 -16.50 -6.99 -13.23
C VAL A 9 -16.00 -8.12 -12.31
N ASP A 10 -14.74 -8.53 -12.45
CA ASP A 10 -14.14 -9.69 -11.77
C ASP A 10 -12.83 -9.37 -11.00
N HIS A 11 -12.28 -8.16 -11.13
CA HIS A 11 -11.06 -7.75 -10.43
C HIS A 11 -11.00 -6.24 -10.17
N ILE A 12 -10.01 -5.79 -9.40
CA ILE A 12 -9.78 -4.37 -9.11
C ILE A 12 -8.30 -4.05 -9.35
N HIS A 13 -8.04 -2.94 -10.03
CA HIS A 13 -6.71 -2.33 -10.09
C HIS A 13 -6.64 -1.17 -9.08
N MET A 14 -5.56 -1.09 -8.32
CA MET A 14 -5.35 0.00 -7.37
C MET A 14 -3.90 0.47 -7.42
N VAL A 15 -3.72 1.80 -7.37
CA VAL A 15 -2.43 2.42 -7.07
C VAL A 15 -2.46 2.81 -5.60
N VAL A 16 -1.53 2.28 -4.80
CA VAL A 16 -1.58 2.41 -3.34
C VAL A 16 -0.21 2.85 -2.81
N ALA A 17 -0.19 3.93 -2.03
CA ALA A 17 0.96 4.30 -1.23
C ALA A 17 0.92 3.54 0.11
N ILE A 18 1.89 2.66 0.32
CA ILE A 18 2.02 1.84 1.54
C ILE A 18 3.15 2.42 2.39
N PRO A 19 2.91 2.80 3.66
CA PRO A 19 3.98 3.21 4.55
C PRO A 19 5.01 2.08 4.72
N PRO A 20 6.32 2.38 4.77
CA PRO A 20 7.38 1.37 4.74
C PRO A 20 7.40 0.43 5.95
N LYS A 21 6.70 0.80 7.04
CA LYS A 21 6.53 -0.05 8.23
C LYS A 21 5.60 -1.24 8.00
N TYR A 22 4.81 -1.23 6.93
CA TYR A 22 3.87 -2.29 6.58
C TYR A 22 4.37 -3.04 5.36
N SER A 23 4.23 -4.37 5.39
CA SER A 23 4.49 -5.18 4.21
C SER A 23 3.37 -5.03 3.17
N VAL A 24 3.69 -5.28 1.90
CA VAL A 24 2.70 -5.30 0.82
C VAL A 24 1.61 -6.34 1.10
N SER A 25 1.99 -7.52 1.57
CA SER A 25 1.07 -8.62 1.88
C SER A 25 0.10 -8.25 3.00
N GLU A 26 0.57 -7.56 4.05
CA GLU A 26 -0.28 -7.08 5.13
C GLU A 26 -1.30 -6.05 4.63
N ALA A 27 -0.85 -5.06 3.85
CA ALA A 27 -1.73 -4.04 3.28
C ALA A 27 -2.81 -4.67 2.37
N VAL A 28 -2.42 -5.56 1.48
CA VAL A 28 -3.35 -6.25 0.56
C VAL A 28 -4.29 -7.17 1.34
N GLY A 29 -3.79 -7.90 2.34
CA GLY A 29 -4.60 -8.75 3.21
C GLY A 29 -5.66 -7.95 3.97
N PHE A 30 -5.27 -6.80 4.52
CA PHE A 30 -6.20 -5.89 5.19
C PHE A 30 -7.29 -5.38 4.24
N LEU A 31 -6.90 -4.90 3.05
CA LEU A 31 -7.85 -4.38 2.05
C LEU A 31 -8.84 -5.47 1.59
N LYS A 32 -8.35 -6.66 1.24
CA LYS A 32 -9.18 -7.79 0.83
C LYS A 32 -10.10 -8.25 1.97
N GLY A 33 -9.59 -8.37 3.19
CA GLY A 33 -10.35 -8.81 4.34
C GLY A 33 -11.47 -7.83 4.72
N LYS A 34 -11.15 -6.54 4.89
CA LYS A 34 -12.14 -5.52 5.28
C LYS A 34 -13.19 -5.28 4.20
N SER A 35 -12.80 -5.29 2.93
CA SER A 35 -13.76 -5.15 1.82
C SER A 35 -14.70 -6.36 1.73
N ALA A 36 -14.20 -7.59 1.87
CA ALA A 36 -15.04 -8.78 1.86
C ALA A 36 -16.07 -8.76 3.00
N ILE A 37 -15.65 -8.38 4.23
CA ILE A 37 -16.57 -8.22 5.37
C ILE A 37 -17.67 -7.21 5.03
N LYS A 38 -17.29 -6.00 4.59
CA LYS A 38 -18.27 -4.96 4.23
C LYS A 38 -19.22 -5.43 3.13
N LEU A 39 -18.72 -6.08 2.09
CA LEU A 39 -19.54 -6.58 0.99
C LEU A 39 -20.54 -7.62 1.48
N PHE A 40 -20.12 -8.61 2.28
CA PHE A 40 -21.04 -9.60 2.82
C PHE A 40 -22.07 -9.01 3.79
N ASP A 41 -21.76 -7.91 4.47
CA ASP A 41 -22.69 -7.22 5.37
C ASP A 41 -23.72 -6.37 4.61
N HIS A 42 -23.34 -5.77 3.48
CA HIS A 42 -24.27 -4.96 2.67
C HIS A 42 -25.05 -5.81 1.65
N HIS A 43 -24.48 -6.93 1.20
CA HIS A 43 -25.00 -7.77 0.12
C HIS A 43 -25.17 -9.21 0.60
N HIS A 44 -26.25 -9.46 1.33
CA HIS A 44 -26.55 -10.76 1.93
C HIS A 44 -26.68 -11.89 0.89
N GLU A 45 -27.08 -11.58 -0.33
CA GLU A 45 -27.14 -12.51 -1.46
C GLU A 45 -25.77 -13.12 -1.79
N LEU A 46 -24.68 -12.38 -1.57
CA LEU A 46 -23.32 -12.89 -1.82
C LEU A 46 -22.95 -14.02 -0.87
N LYS A 47 -23.52 -14.06 0.35
CA LYS A 47 -23.29 -15.15 1.31
C LYS A 47 -23.80 -16.49 0.77
N LYS A 48 -24.84 -16.47 -0.08
CA LYS A 48 -25.38 -17.67 -0.74
C LYS A 48 -24.52 -18.10 -1.92
N ARG A 49 -23.99 -17.13 -2.69
CA ARG A 49 -23.16 -17.37 -3.88
C ARG A 49 -21.74 -17.85 -3.54
N TYR A 50 -21.13 -17.29 -2.49
CA TYR A 50 -19.76 -17.60 -2.08
C TYR A 50 -19.77 -18.41 -0.77
N TRP A 51 -20.03 -19.71 -0.89
CA TRP A 51 -20.00 -20.62 0.25
C TRP A 51 -18.62 -20.60 0.92
N GLY A 52 -18.57 -20.51 2.26
CA GLY A 52 -17.32 -20.34 3.00
C GLY A 52 -16.80 -18.90 3.10
N ARG A 53 -17.56 -17.90 2.62
CA ARG A 53 -17.24 -16.46 2.72
C ARG A 53 -15.91 -16.06 2.07
N HIS A 54 -15.50 -16.79 1.03
CA HIS A 54 -14.34 -16.42 0.22
C HIS A 54 -14.78 -15.52 -0.94
N PHE A 55 -14.66 -14.20 -0.76
CA PHE A 55 -14.98 -13.24 -1.82
C PHE A 55 -13.82 -13.06 -2.81
N TRP A 56 -12.59 -12.93 -2.29
CA TRP A 56 -11.39 -12.73 -3.11
C TRP A 56 -10.63 -14.03 -3.33
N ALA A 57 -9.95 -14.14 -4.48
CA ALA A 57 -8.94 -15.17 -4.71
C ALA A 57 -7.83 -15.10 -3.64
N LYS A 58 -7.12 -16.20 -3.37
CA LYS A 58 -6.02 -16.20 -2.38
C LYS A 58 -4.86 -15.29 -2.81
N GLY A 59 -4.50 -15.31 -4.08
CA GLY A 59 -3.42 -14.52 -4.66
C GLY A 59 -3.73 -13.04 -4.85
N TYR A 60 -2.70 -12.29 -5.22
CA TYR A 60 -2.77 -10.91 -5.69
C TYR A 60 -1.56 -10.64 -6.58
N PHE A 61 -1.68 -9.67 -7.49
CA PHE A 61 -0.56 -9.17 -8.28
C PHE A 61 -0.08 -7.84 -7.69
N VAL A 62 1.23 -7.63 -7.68
CA VAL A 62 1.84 -6.36 -7.28
C VAL A 62 3.04 -6.06 -8.17
N SER A 63 3.17 -4.79 -8.55
CA SER A 63 4.36 -4.24 -9.16
C SER A 63 4.65 -2.88 -8.53
N THR A 64 5.92 -2.59 -8.26
CA THR A 64 6.31 -1.29 -7.71
C THR A 64 6.37 -0.27 -8.83
N VAL A 65 5.59 0.79 -8.70
CA VAL A 65 5.75 1.98 -9.55
C VAL A 65 6.82 2.86 -8.90
N GLY A 66 7.98 2.95 -9.54
CA GLY A 66 9.17 3.61 -9.00
C GLY A 66 9.30 5.07 -9.45
N LEU A 67 9.92 5.87 -8.58
CA LEU A 67 10.45 7.19 -8.92
C LEU A 67 11.58 7.04 -9.96
N ASP A 68 11.68 7.99 -10.89
CA ASP A 68 12.80 8.10 -11.85
C ASP A 68 14.16 7.99 -11.12
N GLU A 69 15.17 7.38 -11.75
CA GLU A 69 16.54 7.32 -11.24
C GLU A 69 17.05 8.69 -10.75
N ASN A 70 16.69 9.77 -11.44
CA ASN A 70 17.06 11.12 -10.99
C ASN A 70 16.38 11.52 -9.68
N GLN A 71 15.11 11.15 -9.48
CA GLN A 71 14.41 11.39 -8.21
C GLN A 71 15.02 10.57 -7.07
N ILE A 72 15.42 9.31 -7.32
CA ILE A 72 16.11 8.48 -6.34
C ILE A 72 17.44 9.10 -5.94
N ARG A 73 18.28 9.48 -6.91
CA ARG A 73 19.57 10.12 -6.64
C ARG A 73 19.42 11.44 -5.90
N ARG A 74 18.43 12.25 -6.27
CA ARG A 74 18.14 13.52 -5.61
C ARG A 74 17.69 13.29 -4.17
N TYR A 75 16.81 12.33 -3.92
CA TYR A 75 16.41 11.93 -2.56
C TYR A 75 17.63 11.54 -1.71
N ALA A 76 18.52 10.67 -2.23
CA ALA A 76 19.72 10.23 -1.52
C ALA A 76 20.66 11.40 -1.16
N ARG A 77 20.92 12.31 -2.10
CA ARG A 77 21.78 13.49 -1.86
C ARG A 77 21.18 14.43 -0.81
N HIS A 78 19.88 14.70 -0.89
CA HIS A 78 19.20 15.57 0.05
C HIS A 78 19.20 14.96 1.47
N GLN A 79 19.05 13.65 1.58
CA GLN A 79 19.06 12.98 2.88
C GLN A 79 20.43 13.05 3.54
N LEU A 80 21.51 12.79 2.79
CA LEU A 80 22.89 12.97 3.27
C LEU A 80 23.16 14.41 3.76
N HIS A 81 22.60 15.42 3.09
CA HIS A 81 22.77 16.81 3.51
C HIS A 81 22.03 17.10 4.83
N LYS A 82 20.79 16.61 4.99
CA LYS A 82 20.03 16.74 6.24
C LYS A 82 20.74 16.05 7.41
N ASP A 83 21.27 14.86 7.19
CA ASP A 83 21.97 14.10 8.22
C ASP A 83 23.26 14.82 8.65
N LYS A 84 24.04 15.36 7.70
CA LYS A 84 25.21 16.20 8.00
C LYS A 84 24.87 17.46 8.79
N GLN A 85 23.79 18.16 8.42
CA GLN A 85 23.33 19.33 9.16
C GLN A 85 22.91 18.95 10.59
N ALA A 86 22.21 17.83 10.77
CA ALA A 86 21.82 17.34 12.08
C ALA A 86 23.02 16.96 12.95
N GLU A 87 24.06 16.34 12.38
CA GLU A 87 25.32 16.07 13.07
C GLU A 87 26.06 17.36 13.45
N GLN A 88 26.15 18.32 12.54
CA GLN A 88 26.82 19.61 12.79
C GLN A 88 26.11 20.39 13.90
N VAL A 89 24.78 20.41 13.92
CA VAL A 89 24.00 21.04 15.00
C VAL A 89 24.21 20.32 16.35
N LYS A 90 24.37 18.99 16.36
CA LYS A 90 24.69 18.24 17.59
C LYS A 90 26.10 18.57 18.10
N LEU A 91 27.08 18.71 17.21
CA LEU A 91 28.46 19.08 17.56
C LEU A 91 28.54 20.50 18.17
N TRP A 92 27.69 21.42 17.74
CA TRP A 92 27.68 22.81 18.22
C TRP A 92 26.90 23.02 19.53
N LYS A 93 26.16 22.00 20.00
CA LYS A 93 25.36 22.04 21.23
C LYS A 93 26.01 21.31 22.42
N ASN A 94 27.20 20.75 22.22
CA ASN A 94 28.08 20.22 23.25
C ASN A 94 29.23 21.19 23.49
#